data_AF-A0A7S3B7M3-F1
#
_entry.id   AF-A0A7S3B7M3-F1
#
_cell.length_a   1.000
_cell.length_b   1.000
_cell.length_c   1.000
_cell.angle_alpha   90.00
_cell.angle_beta   90.00
_cell.angle_gamma   90.00
#
_symmetry.space_group_name_H-M   'P 1'
#
loop_
_entity.id
_entity.type
_entity.pdbx_description
1 polymer ?
#
loop_
_entity_poly.entity_id
_entity_poly.type
_entity_poly.pdbx_seq_one_letter_code
_entity_poly.pdbx_strand_id
1 'polypeptide(L)'
;GAPGGVLVEGSVSGIEVATVDSFQGREADAVIISLVRSNRGASVGFLSDERRLNVAVTRARRHLALVCDPTTVGSSPVIASLLDHIGREGLWSSPQQVAAAGAPLSLPP
;
A
#
# COMPACT_ATOMS: atom_id res chain seq x y z
N GLY A 1 15.54 11.82 -20.51
CA GLY A 1 14.19 11.81 -19.91
C GLY A 1 13.62 10.45 -20.15
N ALA A 2 13.39 9.67 -19.10
CA ALA A 2 12.85 8.31 -19.22
C ALA A 2 11.37 8.39 -19.66
N PRO A 3 10.92 7.51 -20.56
CA PRO A 3 9.54 7.48 -21.02
C PRO A 3 8.63 7.19 -19.82
N GLY A 4 7.60 8.02 -19.66
CA GLY A 4 6.57 7.83 -18.65
C GLY A 4 5.98 6.43 -18.78
N GLY A 5 5.99 5.68 -17.67
CA GLY A 5 5.43 4.34 -17.61
C GLY A 5 3.99 4.35 -18.08
N VAL A 6 3.70 3.53 -19.08
CA VAL A 6 2.35 3.21 -19.52
C VAL A 6 1.63 2.57 -18.34
N LEU A 7 0.61 3.22 -17.80
CA LEU A 7 -0.35 2.57 -16.93
C LEU A 7 -1.16 1.61 -17.81
N VAL A 8 -1.01 0.31 -17.57
CA VAL A 8 -1.86 -0.69 -18.21
C VAL A 8 -3.25 -0.55 -17.58
N GLU A 9 -4.20 0.05 -18.30
CA GLU A 9 -5.61 0.05 -17.93
C GLU A 9 -6.19 -1.34 -18.19
N GLY A 10 -5.98 -2.25 -17.24
CA GLY A 10 -6.75 -3.50 -17.16
C GLY A 10 -7.99 -3.27 -16.32
N SER A 11 -9.18 -3.41 -16.90
CA SER A 11 -10.43 -3.46 -16.13
C SER A 11 -10.54 -4.82 -15.46
N VAL A 12 -10.01 -4.96 -14.25
CA VAL A 12 -10.24 -6.16 -13.44
C VAL A 12 -11.61 -5.99 -12.76
N SER A 13 -12.62 -6.76 -13.19
CA SER A 13 -13.97 -6.68 -12.64
C SER A 13 -13.98 -7.01 -11.15
N GLY A 14 -14.67 -6.21 -10.34
CA GLY A 14 -14.80 -6.42 -8.90
C GLY A 14 -13.66 -5.81 -8.06
N ILE A 15 -12.70 -5.12 -8.68
CA ILE A 15 -11.72 -4.30 -7.98
C ILE A 15 -12.19 -2.84 -7.96
N GLU A 16 -12.24 -2.27 -6.77
CA GLU A 16 -12.49 -0.85 -6.59
C GLU A 16 -11.19 -0.11 -6.27
N VAL A 17 -10.95 1.00 -6.98
CA VAL A 17 -9.80 1.88 -6.75
C VAL A 17 -10.32 3.25 -6.35
N ALA A 18 -9.96 3.68 -5.16
CA ALA A 18 -10.41 4.93 -4.57
C ALA A 18 -9.29 5.57 -3.72
N THR A 19 -9.33 6.88 -3.53
CA THR A 19 -8.48 7.53 -2.52
C THR A 19 -9.05 7.30 -1.13
N VAL A 20 -8.21 7.43 -0.10
CA VAL A 20 -8.61 7.26 1.31
C VAL A 20 -9.84 8.10 1.65
N ASP A 21 -9.89 9.35 1.20
CA ASP A 21 -10.99 10.28 1.52
C ASP A 21 -12.30 9.84 0.88
N SER A 22 -12.24 9.39 -0.38
CA SER A 22 -13.43 8.92 -1.11
C SER A 22 -13.94 7.56 -0.62
N PHE A 23 -13.15 6.83 0.17
CA PHE A 23 -13.48 5.50 0.70
C PHE A 23 -13.96 5.55 2.16
N GLN A 24 -14.22 6.74 2.71
CA GLN A 24 -14.68 6.89 4.09
C GLN A 24 -16.08 6.29 4.30
N GLY A 25 -16.27 5.55 5.40
CA GLY A 25 -17.56 4.92 5.74
C GLY A 25 -17.85 3.61 4.99
N ARG A 26 -16.90 3.17 4.16
CA ARG A 26 -16.96 1.89 3.43
C ARG A 26 -15.90 0.95 3.97
N GLU A 27 -16.02 -0.34 3.72
CA GLU A 27 -15.09 -1.39 4.15
C GLU A 27 -15.00 -2.46 3.07
N ALA A 28 -13.88 -3.17 3.02
CA ALA A 28 -13.67 -4.30 2.11
C ALA A 28 -13.02 -5.48 2.86
N ASP A 29 -13.24 -6.70 2.37
CA ASP A 29 -12.63 -7.90 2.96
C ASP A 29 -11.10 -7.84 2.86
N ALA A 30 -10.58 -7.36 1.74
CA ALA A 30 -9.16 -7.10 1.51
C ALA A 30 -8.94 -5.68 1.00
N VAL A 31 -7.95 -4.97 1.56
CA VAL A 31 -7.55 -3.63 1.12
C VAL A 31 -6.07 -3.62 0.80
N ILE A 32 -5.72 -3.00 -0.33
CA ILE A 32 -4.33 -2.71 -0.71
C ILE A 32 -4.11 -1.21 -0.60
N ILE A 33 -3.17 -0.79 0.26
CA ILE A 33 -2.81 0.62 0.44
C ILE A 33 -1.45 0.85 -0.21
N SER A 34 -1.37 1.84 -1.11
CA SER A 34 -0.11 2.39 -1.58
C SER A 34 0.17 3.71 -0.87
N LEU A 35 1.30 3.80 -0.16
CA LEU A 35 1.71 5.06 0.48
C LEU A 35 2.30 6.07 -0.52
N VAL A 36 2.66 5.64 -1.74
CA VAL A 36 3.15 6.46 -2.87
C VAL A 36 4.49 7.19 -2.63
N ARG A 37 4.78 7.67 -1.43
CA ARG A 37 5.95 8.50 -1.13
C ARG A 37 7.23 7.67 -1.11
N SER A 38 8.15 8.02 -2.01
CA SER A 38 9.54 7.56 -2.03
C SER A 38 10.44 8.74 -2.42
N ASN A 39 11.27 9.23 -1.50
CA ASN A 39 12.19 10.34 -1.72
C ASN A 39 13.35 10.35 -0.70
N ARG A 40 14.51 10.86 -1.13
CA ARG A 40 15.73 10.93 -0.30
C ARG A 40 15.63 11.84 0.93
N GLY A 41 14.68 12.77 0.94
CA GLY A 41 14.48 13.71 2.04
C GLY A 41 13.62 13.16 3.18
N ALA A 42 13.20 11.89 3.10
CA ALA A 42 12.29 11.24 4.05
C ALA A 42 11.01 12.06 4.33
N SER A 43 10.56 12.84 3.35
CA SER A 43 9.38 13.67 3.49
C SER A 43 8.14 12.84 3.21
N VAL A 44 7.29 12.69 4.23
CA VAL A 44 6.00 12.00 4.16
C VAL A 44 4.87 12.88 3.62
N GLY A 45 5.00 14.21 3.75
CA GLY A 45 3.99 15.18 3.30
C GLY A 45 2.61 14.84 3.84
N PHE A 46 1.63 14.69 2.95
CA PHE A 46 0.23 14.37 3.27
C PHE A 46 0.03 13.11 4.14
N LEU A 47 0.97 12.16 4.13
CA LEU A 47 0.90 10.98 5.00
C LEU A 47 1.19 11.28 6.48
N SER A 48 1.58 12.51 6.83
CA SER A 48 1.70 12.94 8.23
C SER A 48 0.35 13.07 8.93
N ASP A 49 -0.75 13.07 8.18
CA ASP A 49 -2.10 13.06 8.75
C ASP A 49 -2.47 11.66 9.22
N GLU A 50 -2.26 11.42 10.52
CA GLU A 50 -2.55 10.15 11.19
C GLU A 50 -4.02 9.72 11.04
N ARG A 51 -4.95 10.68 10.90
CA ARG A 51 -6.38 10.37 10.75
C ARG A 51 -6.63 9.63 9.44
N ARG A 52 -5.96 10.02 8.36
CA ARG A 52 -6.08 9.38 7.05
C ARG A 52 -5.50 7.97 7.07
N LEU A 53 -4.36 7.79 7.72
CA LEU A 53 -3.78 6.45 7.90
C LEU A 53 -4.74 5.54 8.69
N ASN A 54 -5.30 6.04 9.80
CA ASN A 54 -6.27 5.29 10.59
C ASN A 54 -7.52 4.93 9.78
N VAL A 55 -8.07 5.88 9.02
CA VAL A 55 -9.18 5.60 8.11
C VAL A 55 -8.78 4.49 7.16
N ALA A 56 -7.66 4.58 6.46
CA ALA A 56 -7.23 3.60 5.46
C ALA A 56 -7.01 2.19 6.04
N VAL A 57 -6.29 2.08 7.16
CA VAL A 57 -5.98 0.81 7.82
C VAL A 57 -7.25 0.11 8.32
N THR A 58 -8.21 0.86 8.87
CA THR A 58 -9.46 0.31 9.41
C THR A 58 -10.48 -0.12 8.35
N ARG A 59 -10.21 0.09 7.05
CA ARG A 59 -11.10 -0.37 5.97
C ARG A 59 -11.00 -1.85 5.68
N ALA A 60 -9.89 -2.49 6.07
CA ALA A 60 -9.67 -3.91 5.87
C ALA A 60 -10.37 -4.74 6.95
N ARG A 61 -11.26 -5.66 6.55
CA ARG A 61 -11.92 -6.58 7.48
C ARG A 61 -11.11 -7.84 7.76
N ARG A 62 -10.41 -8.37 6.76
CA ARG A 62 -9.68 -9.64 6.86
C ARG A 62 -8.22 -9.54 6.46
N HIS A 63 -7.91 -8.71 5.45
CA HIS A 63 -6.55 -8.60 4.94
C HIS A 63 -6.19 -7.17 4.57
N LEU A 64 -4.99 -6.75 4.97
CA LEU A 64 -4.41 -5.47 4.63
C LEU A 64 -3.03 -5.70 4.01
N ALA A 65 -2.86 -5.26 2.76
CA ALA A 65 -1.56 -5.22 2.10
C ALA A 65 -1.08 -3.78 2.03
N LEU A 66 0.14 -3.52 2.48
CA LEU A 66 0.75 -2.19 2.47
C LEU A 66 1.94 -2.18 1.51
N VAL A 67 1.90 -1.28 0.53
CA VAL A 67 2.99 -1.03 -0.41
C VAL A 67 3.60 0.33 -0.06
N CYS A 68 4.87 0.34 0.32
CA CYS A 68 5.56 1.56 0.73
C CYS A 68 7.07 1.50 0.53
N ASP A 69 7.71 2.66 0.58
CA ASP A 69 9.16 2.79 0.73
C ASP A 69 9.49 3.05 2.21
N PRO A 70 9.97 2.04 2.96
CA PRO A 70 10.23 2.18 4.39
C PRO A 70 11.31 3.22 4.71
N THR A 71 12.26 3.47 3.79
CA THR A 71 13.31 4.49 3.99
C THR A 71 12.74 5.90 3.99
N THR A 72 11.65 6.11 3.26
CA THR A 72 10.98 7.41 3.17
C THR A 72 9.93 7.57 4.27
N VAL A 73 9.07 6.57 4.45
CA VAL A 73 7.89 6.70 5.32
C VAL A 73 8.20 6.44 6.80
N GLY A 74 9.31 5.78 7.11
CA GLY A 74 9.76 5.51 8.47
C GLY A 74 10.14 6.76 9.27
N SER A 75 10.21 7.95 8.65
CA SER A 75 10.39 9.21 9.37
C SER A 75 9.16 9.64 10.17
N SER A 76 7.98 9.08 9.85
CA SER A 76 6.75 9.28 10.64
C SER A 76 6.69 8.25 11.76
N PRO A 77 6.63 8.67 13.05
CA PRO A 77 6.57 7.73 14.18
C PRO A 77 5.39 6.75 14.10
N VAL A 78 4.24 7.22 13.62
CA VAL A 78 3.04 6.37 13.49
C VAL A 78 3.20 5.34 12.38
N ILE A 79 3.77 5.73 11.23
CA ILE A 79 4.02 4.77 10.14
C ILE A 79 5.12 3.79 10.56
N ALA A 80 6.18 4.26 11.22
CA ALA A 80 7.23 3.39 11.75
C ALA A 80 6.65 2.34 12.72
N SER A 81 5.80 2.75 13.67
CA SER A 81 5.11 1.83 14.58
C SER A 81 4.23 0.81 13.84
N LEU A 82 3.52 1.24 12.77
CA LEU A 82 2.75 0.34 11.91
C LEU A 82 3.64 -0.67 11.18
N LEU A 83 4.78 -0.22 10.63
CA LEU A 83 5.74 -1.09 9.96
C LEU A 83 6.37 -2.10 10.93
N ASP A 84 6.71 -1.68 12.14
CA ASP A 84 7.23 -2.56 13.18
C ASP A 84 6.18 -3.61 13.59
N HIS A 85 4.91 -3.22 13.68
CA HIS A 85 3.83 -4.16 13.95
C HIS A 85 3.67 -5.18 12.82
N ILE A 86 3.66 -4.74 11.55
CA ILE A 86 3.60 -5.64 10.38
C ILE A 86 4.83 -6.55 10.34
N GLY A 87 6.02 -6.06 10.69
CA GLY A 87 7.25 -6.86 10.73
C GLY A 87 7.24 -7.95 11.80
N ARG A 88 6.50 -7.76 12.91
CA ARG A 88 6.37 -8.74 13.98
C ARG A 88 5.27 -9.77 13.74
N GLU A 89 4.11 -9.32 13.28
CA GLU A 89 2.89 -10.14 13.23
C GLU A 89 2.49 -10.56 11.81
N GLY A 90 3.03 -9.87 10.80
CA GLY A 90 2.64 -10.02 9.41
C GLY A 90 3.71 -10.63 8.52
N LEU A 91 3.45 -10.53 7.22
CA LEU A 91 4.41 -10.90 6.18
C LEU A 91 4.93 -9.62 5.52
N TRP A 92 6.21 -9.61 5.20
CA TRP A 92 6.82 -8.57 4.40
C TRP A 92 7.70 -9.18 3.32
N SER A 93 7.82 -8.49 2.20
CA SER A 93 8.68 -8.89 1.10
C SER A 93 9.21 -7.65 0.40
N SER A 94 10.48 -7.69 0.03
CA SER A 94 11.10 -6.68 -0.81
C SER A 94 10.55 -6.75 -2.24
N PRO A 95 10.62 -5.64 -3.02
CA PRO A 95 10.23 -5.65 -4.43
C PRO A 95 10.93 -6.75 -5.24
N GLN A 96 12.19 -7.06 -4.92
CA GLN A 96 12.96 -8.11 -5.58
C GLN A 96 12.41 -9.50 -5.29
N GLN A 97 11.97 -9.77 -4.04
CA GLN A 97 11.35 -11.05 -3.68
C GLN A 97 10.00 -11.23 -4.38
N VAL A 98 9.20 -10.16 -4.47
CA VAL A 98 7.91 -10.20 -5.19
C VAL A 98 8.13 -10.42 -6.68
N ALA A 99 9.10 -9.74 -7.29
CA ALA A 99 9.43 -9.92 -8.71
C ALA A 99 10.00 -11.32 -9.00
N ALA A 100 10.84 -11.87 -8.12
CA ALA A 100 11.38 -13.22 -8.23
C ALA A 100 10.32 -14.31 -8.07
N ALA A 101 9.26 -14.04 -7.30
CA ALA A 101 8.10 -14.92 -7.16
C ALA A 101 7.18 -14.92 -8.41
N GLY A 102 7.51 -14.14 -9.45
CA GLY A 102 6.75 -13.95 -10.69
C GLY A 102 6.56 -15.17 -11.60
N ALA A 103 6.26 -16.36 -11.06
CA ALA A 103 5.36 -17.25 -11.78
C ALA A 103 3.99 -16.56 -11.79
N PRO A 104 3.34 -16.40 -12.96
CA PRO A 104 2.03 -15.78 -13.02
C PRO A 104 1.08 -16.52 -12.06
N LEU A 105 0.35 -15.76 -11.23
CA LEU A 105 -0.83 -16.26 -10.54
C LEU A 105 -1.75 -16.83 -11.62
N SER A 106 -1.71 -18.14 -11.84
CA SER A 106 -2.68 -18.82 -12.69
C SER A 106 -4.02 -18.69 -11.99
N LEU A 107 -4.80 -17.69 -12.37
CA LEU A 107 -6.21 -17.63 -12.00
C LEU A 107 -6.87 -18.89 -12.58
N PRO A 108 -7.62 -19.67 -11.77
CA PRO A 108 -8.45 -20.72 -12.33
C PRO A 108 -9.43 -20.09 -13.34
N PRO A 109 -9.80 -20.84 -14.41
CA PRO A 109 -10.66 -20.33 -15.48
C PRO A 109 -12.00 -19.80 -14.96
#